data_AF-A0A952R1F7-F1
#
_entry.id   AF-A0A952R1F7-F1
#
_cell.length_a   1.000
_cell.length_b   1.000
_cell.length_c   1.000
_cell.angle_alpha   90.00
_cell.angle_beta   90.00
_cell.angle_gamma   90.00
#
_symmetry.space_group_name_H-M   'P 1'
#
loop_
_entity.id
_entity.type
_entity.pdbx_description
1 polymer ?
#
loop_
_entity_poly.entity_id
_entity_poly.type
_entity_poly.pdbx_seq_one_letter_code
_entity_poly.pdbx_strand_id
1 'polypeptide(L)'
;MITDYLRDQAAAIAWLALMAAGWFGWSQEDPKPQLRGYLGAGSVICFLLSIAFGMLVWRNWATPTALEGRYWVFGAVVLAEALVIGAGCVLLARRKQQRWYGWWIALCVSLHFLPLAWVFSDWSYVGLTVVQLVGLFAMLPSLRNASYSTSRWACSWVAVTFLVYSLISAALFLGRYGYPF
;
A
#
# COMPACT_ATOMS: atom_id res chain seq x y z
N MET A 1 9.15 -16.85 7.17
CA MET A 1 7.89 -16.18 6.79
C MET A 1 7.94 -14.78 7.34
N ILE A 2 7.11 -13.89 6.80
CA ILE A 2 6.98 -12.55 7.34
C ILE A 2 6.04 -12.55 8.57
N THR A 3 5.00 -13.40 8.53
CA THR A 3 4.05 -13.68 9.63
C THR A 3 3.93 -15.18 9.85
N ASP A 4 3.40 -15.63 10.99
CA ASP A 4 3.14 -17.06 11.25
C ASP A 4 1.85 -17.58 10.58
N TYR A 5 1.01 -16.66 10.06
CA TYR A 5 -0.31 -16.99 9.51
C TYR A 5 -0.29 -17.01 7.98
N LEU A 6 -0.48 -18.21 7.40
CA LEU A 6 -0.49 -18.42 5.95
C LEU A 6 -1.52 -17.54 5.25
N ARG A 7 -2.76 -17.51 5.75
CA ARG A 7 -3.85 -16.70 5.19
C ARG A 7 -3.52 -15.22 5.23
N ASP A 8 -2.92 -14.74 6.31
CA ASP A 8 -2.63 -13.32 6.47
C ASP A 8 -1.50 -12.88 5.54
N GLN A 9 -0.47 -13.72 5.36
CA GLN A 9 0.59 -13.43 4.39
C GLN A 9 0.02 -13.38 2.96
N ALA A 10 -0.81 -14.37 2.58
CA ALA A 10 -1.46 -14.39 1.27
C ALA A 10 -2.39 -13.17 1.08
N ALA A 11 -3.14 -12.80 2.11
CA ALA A 11 -4.02 -11.63 2.10
C ALA A 11 -3.23 -10.33 1.98
N ALA A 12 -2.11 -10.19 2.70
CA ALA A 12 -1.23 -9.03 2.60
C ALA A 12 -0.68 -8.87 1.18
N ILE A 13 -0.22 -9.97 0.55
CA ILE A 13 0.25 -9.95 -0.85
C ILE A 13 -0.88 -9.53 -1.78
N ALA A 14 -2.05 -10.16 -1.66
CA ALA A 14 -3.19 -9.88 -2.53
C ALA A 14 -3.66 -8.42 -2.40
N TRP A 15 -3.76 -7.94 -1.16
CA TRP A 15 -4.25 -6.61 -0.84
C TRP A 15 -3.26 -5.52 -1.21
N LEU A 16 -1.98 -5.66 -0.86
CA LEU A 16 -0.96 -4.66 -1.20
C LEU A 16 -0.73 -4.59 -2.71
N ALA A 17 -0.82 -5.71 -3.42
CA ALA A 17 -0.82 -5.70 -4.88
C ALA A 17 -2.04 -4.93 -5.43
N LEU A 18 -3.25 -5.19 -4.92
CA LEU A 18 -4.44 -4.42 -5.34
C LEU A 18 -4.28 -2.92 -5.07
N MET A 19 -3.81 -2.55 -3.89
CA MET A 19 -3.55 -1.17 -3.53
C MET A 19 -2.49 -0.55 -4.45
N ALA A 20 -1.41 -1.28 -4.74
CA ALA A 20 -0.38 -0.82 -5.68
C ALA A 20 -0.96 -0.51 -7.05
N ALA A 21 -1.89 -1.33 -7.57
CA ALA A 21 -2.59 -1.03 -8.82
C ALA A 21 -3.36 0.30 -8.77
N GLY A 22 -4.05 0.55 -7.65
CA GLY A 22 -4.75 1.82 -7.40
C GLY A 22 -3.79 3.01 -7.32
N TRP A 23 -2.65 2.87 -6.64
CA TRP A 23 -1.62 3.91 -6.55
C TRP A 23 -0.93 4.19 -7.90
N PHE A 24 -0.69 3.17 -8.72
CA PHE A 24 -0.26 3.34 -10.11
C PHE A 24 -1.34 4.00 -10.99
N GLY A 25 -2.62 3.74 -10.72
CA GLY A 25 -3.72 4.47 -11.35
C GLY A 25 -3.70 5.95 -10.99
N TRP A 26 -3.51 6.26 -9.72
CA TRP A 26 -3.54 7.64 -9.25
C TRP A 26 -2.31 8.46 -9.64
N SER A 27 -1.14 7.83 -9.79
CA SER A 27 0.03 8.51 -10.35
C SER A 27 -0.14 8.94 -11.81
N GLN A 28 -1.19 8.48 -12.48
CA GLN A 28 -1.59 8.89 -13.82
C GLN A 28 -2.51 10.13 -13.85
N GLU A 29 -2.78 10.78 -12.72
CA GLU A 29 -3.47 12.08 -12.67
C GLU A 29 -2.68 13.16 -13.43
N ASP A 30 -1.36 13.22 -13.22
CA ASP A 30 -0.45 14.14 -13.90
C ASP A 30 0.88 13.42 -14.22
N PRO A 31 0.88 12.42 -15.12
CA PRO A 31 2.01 11.53 -15.28
C PRO A 31 3.09 12.16 -16.15
N LYS A 32 4.35 11.92 -15.79
CA LYS A 32 5.48 12.17 -16.69
C LYS A 32 5.28 11.33 -17.97
N PRO A 33 5.30 11.90 -19.19
CA PRO A 33 4.91 11.20 -20.41
C PRO A 33 5.64 9.87 -20.64
N GLN A 34 6.94 9.83 -20.35
CA GLN A 34 7.76 8.64 -20.53
C GLN A 34 7.41 7.50 -19.55
N LEU A 35 6.70 7.80 -18.46
CA LEU A 35 6.36 6.82 -17.43
C LEU A 35 4.99 6.16 -17.64
N ARG A 36 4.12 6.72 -18.50
CA ARG A 36 2.72 6.26 -18.66
C ARG A 36 2.61 4.76 -18.95
N GLY A 37 3.42 4.25 -19.87
CA GLY A 37 3.45 2.82 -20.19
C GLY A 37 3.87 1.94 -19.01
N TYR A 38 4.88 2.38 -18.24
CA TYR A 38 5.35 1.67 -17.05
C TYR A 38 4.32 1.68 -15.92
N LEU A 39 3.62 2.80 -15.70
CA LEU A 39 2.56 2.89 -14.69
C LEU A 39 1.40 1.94 -15.03
N GLY A 40 0.96 1.94 -16.31
CA GLY A 40 -0.08 1.02 -16.77
C GLY A 40 0.32 -0.45 -16.66
N ALA A 41 1.55 -0.81 -17.08
CA ALA A 41 2.07 -2.16 -16.91
C ALA A 41 2.15 -2.56 -15.43
N GLY A 42 2.59 -1.64 -14.56
CA GLY A 42 2.59 -1.81 -13.11
C GLY A 42 1.21 -2.14 -12.55
N SER A 43 0.17 -1.40 -12.94
CA SER A 43 -1.21 -1.70 -12.55
C SER A 43 -1.65 -3.10 -12.98
N VAL A 44 -1.36 -3.51 -14.22
CA VAL A 44 -1.73 -4.85 -14.72
C VAL A 44 -1.03 -5.96 -13.94
N ILE A 45 0.29 -5.85 -13.72
CA ILE A 45 1.06 -6.83 -12.94
C ILE A 45 0.48 -6.95 -11.52
N CYS A 46 0.15 -5.81 -10.91
CA CYS A 46 -0.45 -5.75 -9.59
C CYS A 46 -1.83 -6.43 -9.52
N PHE A 47 -2.69 -6.24 -10.53
CA PHE A 47 -3.96 -6.95 -10.61
C PHE A 47 -3.78 -8.46 -10.74
N LEU A 48 -2.87 -8.92 -11.60
CA LEU A 48 -2.60 -10.35 -11.78
C LEU A 48 -2.09 -10.98 -10.48
N LEU A 49 -1.16 -10.31 -9.79
CA LEU A 49 -0.64 -10.76 -8.50
C LEU A 49 -1.74 -10.80 -7.43
N SER A 50 -2.60 -9.79 -7.41
CA SER A 50 -3.73 -9.71 -6.49
C SER A 50 -4.73 -10.85 -6.70
N ILE A 51 -5.09 -11.13 -7.95
CA ILE A 51 -5.99 -12.25 -8.29
C ILE A 51 -5.36 -13.59 -7.90
N ALA A 52 -4.08 -13.80 -8.22
CA ALA A 52 -3.38 -15.04 -7.92
C ALA A 52 -3.37 -15.35 -6.41
N PHE A 53 -2.99 -14.39 -5.57
CA PHE A 53 -2.97 -14.59 -4.13
C PHE A 53 -4.35 -14.48 -3.49
N GLY A 54 -5.30 -13.75 -4.08
CA GLY A 54 -6.70 -13.73 -3.66
C GLY A 54 -7.35 -15.12 -3.78
N MET A 55 -7.02 -15.88 -4.81
CA MET A 55 -7.44 -17.28 -4.92
C MET A 55 -6.83 -18.15 -3.80
N LEU A 56 -5.59 -17.92 -3.39
CA LEU A 56 -4.96 -18.65 -2.28
C LEU A 56 -5.62 -18.29 -0.94
N VAL A 57 -5.97 -17.02 -0.73
CA VAL A 57 -6.74 -16.59 0.45
C VAL A 57 -8.10 -17.29 0.50
N TRP A 58 -8.81 -17.34 -0.63
CA TRP A 58 -10.11 -18.02 -0.70
C TRP A 58 -10.00 -19.51 -0.37
N ARG A 59 -8.98 -20.21 -0.90
CA ARG A 59 -8.72 -21.62 -0.59
C ARG A 59 -8.35 -21.87 0.87
N ASN A 60 -7.63 -20.95 1.47
CA ASN A 60 -7.12 -21.06 2.85
C ASN A 60 -7.95 -20.28 3.86
N TRP A 61 -9.19 -19.92 3.53
CA TRP A 61 -10.02 -19.04 4.36
C TRP A 61 -10.24 -19.58 5.78
N ALA A 62 -10.38 -20.90 5.91
CA ALA A 62 -10.61 -21.57 7.20
C ALA A 62 -9.36 -21.68 8.10
N THR A 63 -8.17 -21.27 7.61
CA THR A 63 -6.95 -21.33 8.40
C THR A 63 -6.87 -20.16 9.41
N PRO A 64 -6.09 -20.31 10.50
CA PRO A 64 -5.96 -19.29 11.54
C PRO A 64 -5.45 -17.94 11.02
N THR A 65 -5.71 -16.89 11.80
CA THR A 65 -5.33 -15.50 11.50
C THR A 65 -4.93 -14.75 12.76
N ALA A 66 -4.07 -13.74 12.61
CA ALA A 66 -3.75 -12.78 13.67
C ALA A 66 -4.95 -11.88 14.03
N LEU A 67 -5.96 -11.77 13.14
CA LEU A 67 -7.13 -10.93 13.36
C LEU A 67 -8.18 -11.54 14.31
N GLU A 68 -8.04 -12.82 14.67
CA GLU A 68 -9.00 -13.48 15.55
C GLU A 68 -9.07 -12.75 16.90
N GLY A 69 -10.28 -12.35 17.31
CA GLY A 69 -10.49 -11.50 18.49
C GLY A 69 -10.04 -10.03 18.36
N ARG A 70 -9.46 -9.61 17.23
CA ARG A 70 -8.93 -8.25 16.98
C ARG A 70 -9.61 -7.51 15.82
N TYR A 71 -10.63 -8.09 15.18
CA TYR A 71 -11.35 -7.46 14.07
C TYR A 71 -11.87 -6.04 14.38
N TRP A 72 -12.36 -5.80 15.59
CA TRP A 72 -12.84 -4.48 16.00
C TRP A 72 -11.71 -3.44 16.08
N VAL A 73 -10.53 -3.85 16.54
CA VAL A 73 -9.33 -3.00 16.60
C VAL A 73 -8.92 -2.61 15.20
N PHE A 74 -8.86 -3.58 14.29
CA PHE A 74 -8.55 -3.34 12.88
C PHE A 74 -9.54 -2.33 12.27
N GLY A 75 -10.84 -2.53 12.49
CA GLY A 75 -11.88 -1.61 12.03
C GLY A 75 -11.73 -0.19 12.61
N ALA A 76 -11.41 -0.07 13.90
CA ALA A 76 -11.19 1.23 14.54
C ALA A 76 -9.96 1.97 13.98
N VAL A 77 -8.86 1.25 13.74
CA VAL A 77 -7.64 1.81 13.13
C VAL A 77 -7.93 2.33 11.71
N VAL A 78 -8.61 1.53 10.89
CA VAL A 78 -8.99 1.92 9.52
C VAL A 78 -9.94 3.12 9.53
N LEU A 79 -10.94 3.13 10.42
CA LEU A 79 -11.87 4.26 10.54
C LEU A 79 -11.14 5.54 10.94
N ALA A 80 -10.28 5.47 11.96
CA ALA A 80 -9.51 6.62 12.42
C ALA A 80 -8.63 7.17 11.29
N GLU A 81 -7.96 6.30 10.54
CA GLU A 81 -7.14 6.70 9.40
C GLU A 81 -7.98 7.36 8.30
N ALA A 82 -9.11 6.76 7.92
CA ALA A 82 -10.00 7.32 6.91
C ALA A 82 -10.48 8.74 7.28
N LEU A 83 -10.76 8.98 8.57
CA LEU A 83 -11.09 10.31 9.07
C LEU A 83 -9.92 11.30 8.95
N VAL A 84 -8.69 10.88 9.30
CA VAL A 84 -7.48 11.72 9.17
C VAL A 84 -7.21 12.07 7.70
N ILE A 85 -7.29 11.09 6.81
CA ILE A 85 -7.15 11.26 5.36
C ILE A 85 -8.19 12.29 4.87
N GLY A 86 -9.47 12.03 5.14
CA GLY A 86 -10.57 12.88 4.68
C GLY A 86 -10.48 14.31 5.22
N ALA A 87 -10.19 14.47 6.52
CA ALA A 87 -10.03 15.78 7.14
C ALA A 87 -8.89 16.59 6.51
N GLY A 88 -7.73 15.96 6.26
CA GLY A 88 -6.61 16.63 5.61
C GLY A 88 -6.90 16.99 4.15
N CYS A 89 -7.60 16.13 3.40
CA CYS A 89 -8.07 16.45 2.05
C CYS A 89 -9.03 17.64 2.03
N VAL A 90 -9.97 17.71 2.97
CA VAL A 90 -10.89 18.85 3.12
C VAL A 90 -10.12 20.13 3.44
N LEU A 91 -9.13 20.07 4.35
CA LEU A 91 -8.30 21.22 4.69
C LEU A 91 -7.49 21.73 3.48
N LEU A 92 -6.87 20.82 2.74
CA LEU A 92 -6.12 21.14 1.53
C LEU A 92 -7.03 21.70 0.43
N ALA A 93 -8.26 21.19 0.30
CA ALA A 93 -9.28 21.73 -0.62
C ALA A 93 -9.59 23.19 -0.30
N ARG A 94 -9.89 23.47 0.97
CA ARG A 94 -10.22 24.82 1.46
C ARG A 94 -9.08 25.81 1.24
N ARG A 95 -7.83 25.34 1.25
CA ARG A 95 -6.62 26.14 0.99
C ARG A 95 -6.25 26.24 -0.49
N LYS A 96 -7.03 25.65 -1.41
CA LYS A 96 -6.70 25.54 -2.85
C LYS A 96 -5.35 24.85 -3.11
N GLN A 97 -5.01 23.85 -2.29
CA GLN A 97 -3.75 23.10 -2.34
C GLN A 97 -3.97 21.64 -2.75
N GLN A 98 -4.95 21.37 -3.64
CA GLN A 98 -5.32 20.02 -4.06
C GLN A 98 -4.17 19.23 -4.69
N ARG A 99 -3.17 19.90 -5.27
CA ARG A 99 -1.95 19.25 -5.78
C ARG A 99 -1.23 18.39 -4.72
N TRP A 100 -1.45 18.64 -3.43
CA TRP A 100 -0.85 17.93 -2.30
C TRP A 100 -1.64 16.70 -1.84
N TYR A 101 -2.78 16.38 -2.46
CA TYR A 101 -3.59 15.21 -2.08
C TYR A 101 -2.78 13.91 -2.16
N GLY A 102 -2.08 13.67 -3.27
CA GLY A 102 -1.27 12.46 -3.44
C GLY A 102 -0.24 12.28 -2.32
N TRP A 103 0.49 13.34 -1.96
CA TRP A 103 1.47 13.29 -0.88
C TRP A 103 0.84 13.13 0.50
N TRP A 104 -0.25 13.85 0.80
CA TRP A 104 -0.94 13.74 2.09
C TRP A 104 -1.50 12.33 2.33
N ILE A 105 -2.20 11.78 1.34
CA ILE A 105 -2.78 10.45 1.46
C ILE A 105 -1.67 9.40 1.52
N ALA A 106 -0.60 9.56 0.74
CA ALA A 106 0.57 8.67 0.81
C ALA A 106 1.20 8.67 2.21
N LEU A 107 1.33 9.84 2.85
CA LEU A 107 1.83 9.95 4.21
C LEU A 107 0.94 9.21 5.22
N CYS A 108 -0.37 9.44 5.18
CA CYS A 108 -1.31 8.79 6.08
C CYS A 108 -1.27 7.26 5.93
N VAL A 109 -1.32 6.77 4.69
CA VAL A 109 -1.25 5.34 4.38
C VAL A 109 0.07 4.73 4.80
N SER A 110 1.18 5.45 4.66
CA SER A 110 2.48 4.99 5.17
C SER A 110 2.48 4.82 6.69
N LEU A 111 1.89 5.79 7.41
CA LEU A 111 1.80 5.76 8.88
C LEU A 111 0.82 4.71 9.40
N HIS A 112 -0.20 4.35 8.62
CA HIS A 112 -1.18 3.32 8.98
C HIS A 112 -0.56 1.94 9.19
N PHE A 113 0.57 1.65 8.54
CA PHE A 113 1.26 0.39 8.74
C PHE A 113 1.86 0.22 10.15
N LEU A 114 2.06 1.31 10.92
CA LEU A 114 2.55 1.21 12.30
C LEU A 114 1.55 0.50 13.24
N PRO A 115 0.29 0.94 13.38
CA PRO A 115 -0.68 0.19 14.17
C PRO A 115 -0.96 -1.19 13.57
N LEU A 116 -0.92 -1.36 12.24
CA LEU A 116 -1.09 -2.67 11.63
C LEU A 116 0.02 -3.66 11.99
N ALA A 117 1.26 -3.21 12.18
CA ALA A 117 2.35 -4.06 12.64
C ALA A 117 2.02 -4.75 13.97
N TRP A 118 1.32 -4.03 14.86
CA TRP A 118 0.85 -4.60 16.13
C TRP A 118 -0.37 -5.50 15.93
N VAL A 119 -1.38 -5.05 15.16
CA VAL A 119 -2.63 -5.80 14.92
C VAL A 119 -2.34 -7.18 14.31
N PHE A 120 -1.52 -7.22 13.27
CA PHE A 120 -1.14 -8.43 12.55
C PHE A 120 0.09 -9.14 13.13
N SER A 121 0.71 -8.57 14.18
CA SER A 121 1.96 -9.09 14.77
C SER A 121 3.06 -9.31 13.73
N ASP A 122 3.20 -8.36 12.81
CA ASP A 122 4.12 -8.41 11.66
C ASP A 122 4.98 -7.15 11.61
N TRP A 123 6.25 -7.28 12.00
CA TRP A 123 7.21 -6.18 12.06
C TRP A 123 7.67 -5.67 10.69
N SER A 124 7.44 -6.43 9.61
CA SER A 124 7.82 -5.97 8.28
C SER A 124 7.02 -4.75 7.83
N TYR A 125 5.82 -4.54 8.38
CA TYR A 125 5.03 -3.32 8.19
C TYR A 125 5.72 -2.08 8.75
N VAL A 126 6.50 -2.21 9.83
CA VAL A 126 7.36 -1.11 10.30
C VAL A 126 8.45 -0.80 9.27
N GLY A 127 9.09 -1.84 8.71
CA GLY A 127 10.06 -1.68 7.64
C GLY A 127 9.48 -0.97 6.42
N LEU A 128 8.28 -1.39 5.98
CA LEU A 128 7.55 -0.74 4.88
C LEU A 128 7.24 0.72 5.20
N THR A 129 6.77 1.01 6.42
CA THR A 129 6.52 2.39 6.89
C THR A 129 7.78 3.24 6.76
N VAL A 130 8.92 2.77 7.28
CA VAL A 130 10.18 3.51 7.26
C VAL A 130 10.61 3.82 5.82
N VAL A 131 10.58 2.81 4.94
CA VAL A 131 10.94 2.99 3.51
C VAL A 131 10.02 4.03 2.87
N GLN A 132 8.71 3.93 3.08
CA GLN A 132 7.75 4.85 2.49
C GLN A 132 7.95 6.29 2.97
N LEU A 133 8.07 6.50 4.29
CA LEU A 133 8.29 7.81 4.88
C LEU A 133 9.60 8.43 4.40
N VAL A 134 10.70 7.67 4.41
CA VAL A 134 12.01 8.17 3.95
C VAL A 134 11.90 8.67 2.51
N GLY A 135 11.29 7.92 1.60
CA GLY A 135 11.12 8.37 0.22
C GLY A 135 10.22 9.61 0.10
N LEU A 136 9.10 9.65 0.82
CA LEU A 136 8.16 10.79 0.82
C LEU A 136 8.81 12.09 1.34
N PHE A 137 9.61 12.00 2.39
CA PHE A 137 10.33 13.16 2.94
C PHE A 137 11.53 13.54 2.07
N ALA A 138 12.24 12.58 1.50
CA ALA A 138 13.36 12.83 0.59
C ALA A 138 12.92 13.60 -0.67
N MET A 139 11.73 13.32 -1.21
CA MET A 139 11.20 14.04 -2.38
C MET A 139 10.54 15.39 -2.05
N LEU A 140 10.29 15.68 -0.77
CA LEU A 140 9.55 16.87 -0.34
C LEU A 140 10.16 18.20 -0.83
N PRO A 141 11.49 18.43 -0.80
CA PRO A 141 12.08 19.66 -1.33
C PRO A 141 11.80 19.85 -2.83
N SER A 142 11.88 18.78 -3.61
CA SER A 142 11.60 18.82 -5.05
C SER A 142 10.12 19.11 -5.33
N LEU A 143 9.21 18.45 -4.59
CA LEU A 143 7.76 18.64 -4.74
C LEU A 143 7.29 20.04 -4.33
N ARG A 144 7.96 20.68 -3.37
CA ARG A 144 7.66 22.06 -2.98
C ARG A 144 7.91 23.05 -4.11
N ASN A 145 8.99 22.86 -4.86
CA ASN A 145 9.40 23.72 -5.98
C ASN A 145 8.69 23.38 -7.30
N ALA A 146 7.97 22.27 -7.35
CA ALA A 146 7.23 21.82 -8.53
C ALA A 146 5.82 22.41 -8.62
N SER A 147 5.35 22.60 -9.85
CA SER A 147 3.97 23.02 -10.17
C SER A 147 3.00 21.87 -10.48
N TYR A 148 3.54 20.67 -10.76
CA TYR A 148 2.75 19.47 -11.08
C TYR A 148 2.10 18.83 -9.82
N SER A 149 1.13 17.93 -10.02
CA SER A 149 0.51 17.20 -8.89
C SER A 149 1.51 16.30 -8.18
N THR A 150 1.50 16.30 -6.85
CA THR A 150 2.40 15.45 -6.06
C THR A 150 2.16 13.96 -6.28
N SER A 151 0.97 13.57 -6.76
CA SER A 151 0.62 12.20 -7.13
C SER A 151 1.61 11.59 -8.12
N ARG A 152 2.18 12.40 -9.03
CA ARG A 152 3.20 11.98 -10.01
C ARG A 152 4.32 11.15 -9.38
N TRP A 153 4.80 11.56 -8.20
CA TRP A 153 5.92 10.89 -7.51
C TRP A 153 5.50 10.20 -6.23
N ALA A 154 4.67 10.83 -5.39
CA ALA A 154 4.26 10.26 -4.11
C ALA A 154 3.47 8.95 -4.31
N CYS A 155 2.49 8.95 -5.21
CA CYS A 155 1.70 7.75 -5.51
C CYS A 155 2.56 6.68 -6.19
N SER A 156 3.44 7.06 -7.11
CA SER A 156 4.38 6.13 -7.77
C SER A 156 5.29 5.44 -6.76
N TRP A 157 5.79 6.18 -5.76
CA TRP A 157 6.64 5.63 -4.70
C TRP A 157 5.89 4.62 -3.81
N VAL A 158 4.67 4.96 -3.38
CA VAL A 158 3.83 4.03 -2.62
C VAL A 158 3.49 2.80 -3.46
N ALA A 159 3.14 2.96 -4.74
CA ALA A 159 2.84 1.85 -5.65
C ALA A 159 4.02 0.89 -5.81
N VAL A 160 5.22 1.42 -6.07
CA VAL A 160 6.43 0.62 -6.25
C VAL A 160 6.81 -0.10 -4.96
N THR A 161 6.76 0.57 -3.81
CA THR A 161 7.09 -0.07 -2.52
C THR A 161 6.10 -1.18 -2.16
N PHE A 162 4.81 -0.99 -2.42
CA PHE A 162 3.80 -2.05 -2.26
C PHE A 162 4.01 -3.22 -3.23
N LEU A 163 4.29 -2.95 -4.50
CA LEU A 163 4.59 -4.00 -5.48
C LEU A 163 5.84 -4.80 -5.08
N VAL A 164 6.93 -4.12 -4.73
CA VAL A 164 8.18 -4.77 -4.29
C VAL A 164 7.94 -5.60 -3.03
N TYR A 165 7.24 -5.05 -2.04
CA TYR A 165 6.88 -5.80 -0.83
C TYR A 165 6.05 -7.05 -1.18
N SER A 166 5.05 -6.91 -2.05
CA SER A 166 4.18 -8.01 -2.46
C SER A 166 4.97 -9.09 -3.20
N LEU A 167 5.90 -8.72 -4.08
CA LEU A 167 6.76 -9.65 -4.81
C LEU A 167 7.74 -10.38 -3.89
N ILE A 168 8.37 -9.68 -2.95
CA ILE A 168 9.26 -10.29 -1.95
C ILE A 168 8.48 -11.27 -1.08
N SER A 169 7.32 -10.83 -0.57
CA SER A 169 6.46 -11.67 0.26
C SER A 169 5.94 -12.89 -0.52
N ALA A 170 5.57 -12.72 -1.79
CA ALA A 170 5.17 -13.81 -2.69
C ALA A 170 6.32 -14.81 -2.92
N ALA A 171 7.53 -14.34 -3.18
CA ALA A 171 8.70 -15.21 -3.35
C ALA A 171 8.98 -16.02 -2.08
N LEU A 172 8.91 -15.39 -0.90
CA LEU A 172 9.07 -16.07 0.39
C LEU A 172 7.93 -17.06 0.67
N PHE A 173 6.70 -16.73 0.31
CA PHE A 173 5.54 -17.60 0.43
C PHE A 173 5.72 -18.85 -0.44
N LEU A 174 6.00 -18.67 -1.73
CA LEU A 174 6.17 -19.77 -2.69
C LEU A 174 7.40 -20.61 -2.39
N GLY A 175 8.50 -20.01 -1.91
CA GLY A 175 9.70 -20.75 -1.51
C GLY A 175 9.48 -21.68 -0.31
N ARG A 176 8.47 -21.40 0.53
CA ARG A 176 8.16 -22.21 1.71
C ARG A 176 7.04 -23.22 1.48
N TYR A 177 5.97 -22.79 0.81
CA TYR A 177 4.75 -23.59 0.65
C TYR A 177 4.60 -24.20 -0.75
N GLY A 178 5.33 -23.68 -1.74
CA GLY A 178 5.10 -24.02 -3.14
C GLY A 178 3.76 -23.46 -3.66
N TYR A 179 3.34 -23.98 -4.81
CA TYR A 179 2.02 -23.75 -5.41
C TYR A 179 1.43 -25.14 -5.70
N PRO A 180 0.14 -25.42 -5.43
CA PRO A 180 -0.99 -24.50 -5.27
C PRO A 180 -1.63 -24.49 -3.86
N PHE A 181 -0.82 -24.52 -2.80
CA PHE A 181 -1.28 -24.61 -1.40
C PHE A 181 -2.02 -23.36 -0.92
#